data_AF-A0AAV8WIT7-F1
#
_entry.id   AF-A0AAV8WIT7-F1
#
_cell.length_a   1.000
_cell.length_b   1.000
_cell.length_c   1.000
_cell.angle_alpha   90.00
_cell.angle_beta   90.00
_cell.angle_gamma   90.00
#
_symmetry.space_group_name_H-M   'P 1'
#
loop_
_entity.id
_entity.type
_entity.pdbx_description
1 polymer ?
#
loop_
_entity_poly.entity_id
_entity_poly.type
_entity_poly.pdbx_seq_one_letter_code
_entity_poly.pdbx_strand_id
1 'polypeptide(L)' 'MKYTTVTVNKHCGIFVTLNPAGGGYGGRNKLPDNLKQLFRPVVMTHPDHEQIARSLLHCDGYQNVDLIAKKLIEVFSLSR' A
#
# COMPACT_ATOMS: atom_id res chain seq x y z
N MET A 1 -14.36 -38.64 -11.80
CA MET A 1 -13.58 -37.48 -11.30
C MET A 1 -12.43 -38.02 -10.48
N LYS A 2 -11.18 -37.73 -10.84
CA LYS A 2 -10.02 -38.06 -10.01
C LYS A 2 -9.87 -36.95 -8.96
N TYR A 3 -9.93 -37.31 -7.68
CA TYR A 3 -9.69 -36.36 -6.60
C TYR A 3 -8.21 -36.37 -6.23
N THR A 4 -7.64 -35.18 -6.11
CA THR A 4 -6.27 -34.99 -5.59
C THR A 4 -6.39 -34.46 -4.18
N THR A 5 -5.80 -35.17 -3.21
CA THR A 5 -5.72 -34.68 -1.83
C THR A 5 -4.52 -33.76 -1.69
N VAL A 6 -4.75 -32.55 -1.17
CA VAL A 6 -3.69 -31.56 -0.92
C VAL A 6 -3.69 -31.23 0.57
N THR A 7 -2.53 -31.36 1.21
CA THR A 7 -2.34 -30.95 2.61
C THR A 7 -2.07 -29.45 2.67
N VAL A 8 -2.86 -28.71 3.46
CA VAL A 8 -2.73 -27.24 3.58
C VAL A 8 -1.86 -26.89 4.79
N ASN A 9 -0.88 -26.00 4.59
CA ASN A 9 -0.05 -25.47 5.66
C ASN A 9 -0.82 -24.44 6.50
N LYS A 10 -0.86 -24.61 7.84
CA LYS A 10 -1.54 -23.69 8.76
C LYS A 10 -0.93 -22.28 8.82
N HIS A 11 0.30 -22.12 8.34
CA HIS A 11 0.99 -20.82 8.26
C HIS A 11 0.80 -20.12 6.89
N CYS A 12 -0.12 -20.60 6.05
CA CYS A 12 -0.46 -19.90 4.81
C CYS A 12 -1.37 -18.68 5.07
N GLY A 13 -1.19 -17.63 4.28
CA GLY A 13 -2.07 -16.46 4.27
C GLY A 13 -2.36 -16.01 2.83
N ILE A 14 -3.57 -15.52 2.58
CA ILE A 14 -3.97 -14.98 1.27
C ILE A 14 -4.29 -13.51 1.45
N PHE A 15 -3.67 -12.67 0.63
CA PHE A 15 -3.87 -11.23 0.62
C PHE A 15 -4.11 -10.76 -0.80
N VAL A 16 -4.92 -9.72 -0.95
CA VAL A 16 -5.19 -9.07 -2.24
C VAL A 16 -5.01 -7.57 -2.09
N THR A 17 -4.28 -6.96 -3.03
CA THR A 17 -4.16 -5.51 -3.13
C THR A 17 -4.97 -5.03 -4.31
N LEU A 18 -5.99 -4.21 -4.06
CA LEU A 18 -6.87 -3.69 -5.10
C LEU A 18 -6.71 -2.17 -5.14
N ASN A 19 -6.31 -1.66 -6.30
CA ASN A 19 -6.46 -0.24 -6.59
C ASN A 19 -7.94 0.04 -6.94
N PRO A 20 -8.49 1.20 -6.54
CA PRO A 20 -9.89 1.52 -6.82
C PRO A 20 -10.17 1.50 -8.33
N ALA A 21 -11.34 0.95 -8.69
CA ALA A 21 -11.82 0.96 -10.07
C ALA A 21 -12.49 2.33 -10.34
N GLY A 22 -11.72 3.31 -10.82
CA GLY A 22 -12.19 4.65 -11.20
C GLY A 22 -11.07 5.68 -11.35
N GLY A 23 -11.37 6.81 -12.02
CA GLY A 23 -10.57 8.04 -12.00
C GLY A 23 -9.24 8.06 -12.78
N GLY A 24 -9.03 7.15 -13.74
CA GLY A 24 -7.79 7.07 -14.54
C GLY A 24 -7.21 5.66 -14.65
N TYR A 25 -7.68 4.74 -13.81
CA TYR A 25 -7.35 3.31 -13.86
C TYR A 25 -8.45 2.52 -14.58
N GLY A 26 -8.58 2.73 -15.89
CA GLY A 26 -9.58 2.06 -16.73
C GLY A 26 -9.37 0.53 -16.85
N GLY A 27 -10.38 -0.17 -17.37
CA GLY A 27 -10.25 -1.57 -17.81
C GLY A 27 -10.21 -2.65 -16.71
N ARG A 28 -10.58 -2.33 -15.46
CA ARG A 28 -10.59 -3.31 -14.35
C ARG A 28 -12.00 -3.74 -13.99
N ASN A 29 -12.24 -5.06 -14.01
CA ASN A 29 -13.46 -5.63 -13.45
C ASN A 29 -13.45 -5.49 -11.92
N LYS A 30 -14.57 -5.06 -11.35
CA LYS A 30 -14.73 -5.00 -9.89
C LYS A 30 -14.74 -6.41 -9.32
N LEU A 31 -14.09 -6.62 -8.18
CA LEU A 31 -14.19 -7.89 -7.46
C LEU A 31 -15.67 -8.15 -7.10
N PRO A 32 -16.21 -9.35 -7.37
CA PRO A 32 -17.56 -9.73 -6.94
C PRO A 32 -17.74 -9.61 -5.43
N ASP A 33 -18.94 -9.25 -4.98
CA ASP A 33 -19.18 -8.92 -3.57
C ASP A 33 -19.05 -10.14 -2.65
N ASN A 34 -19.41 -11.33 -3.11
CA ASN A 34 -19.20 -12.59 -2.38
C ASN A 34 -17.72 -12.86 -2.11
N LEU A 35 -16.83 -12.51 -3.04
CA LEU A 35 -15.39 -12.63 -2.85
C LEU A 35 -14.85 -11.53 -1.94
N LYS A 36 -15.34 -10.28 -2.06
CA LYS A 36 -14.95 -9.19 -1.15
C LYS A 36 -15.22 -9.53 0.31
N GLN A 37 -16.34 -10.19 0.61
CA GLN A 37 -16.72 -10.58 1.97
C GLN A 37 -15.72 -11.54 2.63
N LEU A 38 -14.91 -12.28 1.85
CA LEU A 38 -13.87 -13.17 2.37
C LEU A 38 -12.64 -12.41 2.87
N PHE A 39 -12.53 -11.11 2.57
CA PHE A 39 -11.38 -10.28 2.94
C PHE A 39 -11.78 -9.17 3.91
N ARG A 40 -10.85 -8.80 4.79
CA ARG A 40 -10.97 -7.62 5.64
C ARG A 40 -10.37 -6.40 4.91
N PRO A 41 -11.15 -5.36 4.58
CA PRO A 41 -10.64 -4.20 3.88
C PRO A 41 -9.74 -3.34 4.78
N VAL A 42 -8.74 -2.69 4.17
CA VAL A 42 -7.84 -1.72 4.81
C VAL A 42 -7.71 -0.51 3.88
N VAL A 43 -7.77 0.69 4.44
CA VAL A 43 -7.64 1.95 3.70
C VAL A 43 -6.19 2.43 3.75
N MET A 44 -5.59 2.69 2.59
CA MET A 44 -4.16 3.01 2.44
C MET A 44 -3.92 4.31 1.63
N THR A 45 -4.89 5.23 1.59
CA THR A 45 -4.91 6.34 0.61
C THR A 45 -3.87 7.44 0.86
N HIS A 46 -3.53 7.74 2.11
CA HIS A 46 -2.64 8.86 2.46
C HIS A 46 -1.57 8.41 3.46
N PRO A 47 -0.33 8.18 3.01
CA PRO A 47 0.79 7.94 3.91
C PRO A 47 1.33 9.27 4.46
N ASP A 48 2.01 9.22 5.61
CA ASP A 48 2.77 10.35 6.16
C ASP A 48 4.12 10.45 5.45
N HIS A 49 4.18 11.27 4.40
CA HIS A 49 5.39 11.43 3.61
C HIS A 49 6.55 12.08 4.40
N GLU A 50 6.26 12.96 5.37
CA GLU A 50 7.31 13.64 6.14
C GLU A 50 7.99 12.66 7.10
N GLN A 51 7.21 11.84 7.80
CA GLN A 51 7.75 10.81 8.69
C GLN A 51 8.57 9.77 7.92
N ILE A 52 8.11 9.37 6.73
CA ILE A 52 8.84 8.43 5.87
C ILE A 52 10.17 9.06 5.42
N ALA A 53 10.13 10.29 4.88
CA ALA A 53 11.33 10.99 4.42
C ALA A 53 12.34 11.19 5.56
N ARG A 54 11.88 11.59 6.74
CA ARG A 54 12.72 11.74 7.94
C ARG A 54 13.42 10.44 8.30
N SER A 55 12.69 9.32 8.30
CA SER A 55 13.24 8.00 8.66
C SER A 55 14.30 7.56 7.66
N LEU A 56 14.08 7.75 6.36
CA LEU A 56 15.07 7.45 5.31
C LEU A 56 16.33 8.30 5.48
N LEU A 57 16.18 9.62 5.66
CA LEU A 57 17.30 10.54 5.86
C LEU A 57 18.10 10.19 7.12
N HIS A 58 17.42 9.77 8.19
CA HIS A 58 18.08 9.34 9.42
C HIS A 58 18.86 8.03 9.22
N CYS A 59 18.30 7.05 8.51
CA CYS A 59 18.99 5.81 8.17
C CYS A 59 20.26 6.04 7.32
N ASP A 60 20.25 7.05 6.46
CA ASP A 60 21.38 7.42 5.61
C ASP A 60 22.43 8.31 6.32
N GLY A 61 22.21 8.65 7.60
CA GLY A 61 23.16 9.40 8.43
C GLY A 61 23.15 10.92 8.24
N TYR A 62 22.14 11.47 7.55
CA TYR A 62 21.99 12.92 7.41
C TYR A 62 21.77 13.58 8.78
N GLN A 63 22.30 14.79 8.92
CA GLN A 63 22.04 15.66 10.07
C GLN A 63 20.87 16.59 9.75
N ASN A 64 20.20 17.13 10.77
CA ASN A 64 19.04 18.03 10.62
C ASN A 64 17.87 17.43 9.81
N VAL A 65 17.61 16.13 9.98
CA VAL A 65 16.63 15.37 9.19
C VAL A 65 15.22 15.95 9.20
N ASP A 66 14.78 16.56 10.31
CA ASP A 66 13.47 17.18 10.43
C ASP A 66 13.30 18.36 9.46
N LEU A 67 14.32 19.22 9.38
CA LEU A 67 14.30 20.37 8.49
C LEU A 67 14.33 19.95 7.03
N ILE A 68 15.16 18.96 6.69
CA ILE A 68 15.31 18.47 5.32
C ILE A 68 14.04 17.78 4.85
N ALA A 69 13.46 16.88 5.67
CA ALA A 69 12.22 16.18 5.36
C ALA A 69 11.07 17.16 5.10
N LYS A 70 10.89 18.15 5.99
CA LYS A 70 9.83 19.16 5.83
C LYS A 70 9.97 19.93 4.52
N LYS A 71 11.18 20.46 4.23
CA LYS A 71 11.44 21.19 2.98
C LYS A 71 11.21 20.34 1.74
N LEU A 72 11.61 19.06 1.78
CA LEU A 72 11.40 18.13 0.68
C LEU A 72 9.90 17.98 0.39
N ILE A 73 9.09 17.71 1.42
CA ILE A 73 7.64 17.54 1.25
C ILE A 73 6.97 18.84 0.79
N GLU A 74 7.38 19.99 1.31
CA GLU A 74 6.91 21.31 0.84
C GLU A 74 7.18 21.52 -0.66
N VAL A 75 8.41 21.25 -1.12
CA VAL A 75 8.77 21.37 -2.55
C VAL A 75 7.90 20.48 -3.43
N PHE A 76 7.70 19.22 -3.06
CA PHE A 76 6.82 18.30 -3.80
C PHE A 76 5.33 18.66 -3.71
N SER A 77 4.92 19.35 -2.65
CA SER A 77 3.56 19.85 -2.51
C SER A 77 3.31 21.07 -3.41
N LEU A 78 4.31 21.94 -3.57
CA LEU A 78 4.23 23.15 -4.39
C LEU A 78 4.44 22.88 -5.89
N SER A 79 5.15 21.80 -6.24
CA SER A 79 5.43 21.42 -7.64
C SER A 79 4.30 20.63 -8.30
N ARG A 80 3.19 20.43 -7.60
CA ARG A 80 2.03 19.68 -8.08
C ARG A 80 0.98 20.59 -8.70
#